data_AF-A0A8C3G068-F1
#
_entry.id   AF-A0A8C3G068-F1
#
_cell.length_a   1.000
_cell.length_b   1.000
_cell.length_c   1.000
_cell.angle_alpha   90.00
_cell.angle_beta   90.00
_cell.angle_gamma   90.00
#
_symmetry.space_group_name_H-M   'P 1'
#
loop_
_entity.id
_entity.type
_entity.pdbx_description
1 polymer ?
#
loop_
_entity_poly.entity_id
_entity_poly.type
_entity_poly.pdbx_seq_one_letter_code
_entity_poly.pdbx_strand_id
1 'polypeptide(L)'
;MARSEHDVIDFSVLENELQAAVQSERRHQRENQAKLRAVSQGVSYSQFRDLVLSCHLNPLGKNDKDGAPRKQPWNPVAPSNHDTQFSQPASTSTSLPRRPDPLKSLLQDPFERRTLAEKLQVEQLDPDQPDLRRQQTG
;
A
#
# COMPACT_ATOMS: atom_id res chain seq x y z
N MET A 1 15.98 -47.38 27.95
CA MET A 1 15.31 -46.50 26.97
C MET A 1 15.96 -45.14 27.09
N ALA A 2 16.77 -44.74 26.11
CA ALA A 2 17.43 -43.43 26.11
C ALA A 2 16.46 -42.40 25.53
N ARG A 3 16.10 -41.37 26.32
CA ARG A 3 15.42 -40.18 25.79
C ARG A 3 16.44 -39.45 24.91
N SER A 4 16.17 -39.35 23.62
CA SER A 4 16.97 -38.53 22.71
C SER A 4 16.91 -37.08 23.17
N GLU A 5 18.03 -36.36 23.11
CA GLU A 5 18.14 -34.93 23.47
C GLU A 5 17.18 -34.01 22.67
N HIS A 6 16.55 -34.55 21.62
CA HIS A 6 15.44 -33.95 20.88
C HIS A 6 14.10 -33.88 21.64
N ASP A 7 14.01 -34.42 22.86
CA ASP A 7 12.78 -34.44 23.67
C ASP A 7 12.68 -33.21 24.62
N VAL A 8 13.66 -32.30 24.57
CA VAL A 8 13.62 -31.03 25.31
C VAL A 8 12.96 -29.97 24.44
N ILE A 9 11.68 -29.70 24.71
CA ILE A 9 10.90 -28.68 24.02
C ILE A 9 11.44 -27.29 24.40
N ASP A 10 11.87 -26.52 23.41
CA ASP A 10 12.17 -25.10 23.59
C ASP A 10 10.88 -24.28 23.57
N PHE A 11 10.41 -23.90 24.77
CA PHE A 11 9.20 -23.11 24.93
C PHE A 11 9.32 -21.71 24.32
N SER A 12 10.53 -21.15 24.21
CA SER A 12 10.72 -19.82 23.63
C SER A 12 10.46 -19.80 22.13
N VAL A 13 10.91 -20.85 21.42
CA VAL A 13 10.62 -21.03 19.99
C VAL A 13 9.13 -21.23 19.78
N LEU A 14 8.50 -22.09 20.59
CA LEU A 14 7.07 -22.37 20.50
C LEU A 14 6.21 -21.11 20.75
N GLU A 15 6.58 -20.29 21.72
CA GLU A 15 5.87 -19.02 22.00
C GLU A 15 5.99 -18.04 20.83
N ASN A 16 7.18 -17.93 20.24
CA ASN A 16 7.40 -17.08 19.07
C ASN A 16 6.58 -17.54 17.85
N GLU A 17 6.53 -18.86 17.59
CA GLU A 17 5.70 -19.45 16.53
C GLU A 17 4.21 -19.17 16.76
N LEU A 18 3.74 -19.35 18.00
CA LEU A 18 2.36 -19.05 18.37
C LEU A 18 2.05 -17.56 18.16
N GLN A 19 2.93 -16.67 18.61
CA GLN A 19 2.75 -15.24 18.44
C GLN A 19 2.70 -14.86 16.96
N ALA A 20 3.58 -15.43 16.13
CA ALA A 20 3.58 -15.21 14.69
C ALA A 20 2.26 -15.68 14.04
N ALA A 21 1.77 -16.86 14.41
CA ALA A 21 0.50 -17.40 13.92
C ALA A 21 -0.70 -16.53 14.34
N VAL A 22 -0.73 -16.04 15.57
CA VAL A 22 -1.79 -15.13 16.03
C VAL A 22 -1.76 -13.79 15.29
N GLN A 23 -0.56 -13.25 15.04
CA GLN A 23 -0.43 -11.99 14.30
C GLN A 23 -0.82 -12.14 12.83
N SER A 24 -0.48 -13.26 12.19
CA SER A 24 -0.88 -13.55 10.81
C SER A 24 -2.39 -13.67 10.67
N GLU A 25 -3.05 -14.36 11.60
CA GLU A 25 -4.51 -14.48 11.61
C GLU A 25 -5.19 -13.11 11.80
N ARG A 26 -4.69 -12.29 12.75
CA ARG A 26 -5.20 -10.92 12.96
C ARG A 26 -5.05 -10.04 11.72
N ARG A 27 -3.98 -10.23 10.94
CA ARG A 27 -3.78 -9.52 9.67
C ARG A 27 -4.80 -10.02 8.63
N HIS A 28 -4.90 -11.33 8.46
CA HIS A 28 -5.83 -11.96 7.52
C HIS A 28 -7.29 -11.56 7.79
N GLN A 29 -7.68 -11.52 9.06
CA GLN A 29 -9.03 -11.08 9.46
C GLN A 29 -9.30 -9.63 9.06
N ARG A 30 -8.34 -8.71 9.25
CA ARG A 30 -8.46 -7.30 8.83
C ARG A 30 -8.58 -7.17 7.31
N GLU A 31 -7.73 -7.87 6.57
CA GLU A 31 -7.77 -7.88 5.10
C GLU A 31 -9.12 -8.42 4.59
N ASN A 32 -9.62 -9.52 5.16
CA ASN A 32 -10.91 -10.09 4.75
C ASN A 32 -12.09 -9.19 5.10
N GLN A 33 -12.07 -8.53 6.26
CA GLN A 33 -13.08 -7.52 6.57
C GLN A 33 -13.06 -6.37 5.56
N ALA A 34 -11.87 -5.90 5.15
CA ALA A 34 -11.75 -4.88 4.12
C ALA A 34 -12.27 -5.37 2.75
N LYS A 35 -11.96 -6.61 2.36
CA LYS A 35 -12.50 -7.22 1.13
C LYS A 35 -14.03 -7.28 1.15
N LEU A 36 -14.62 -7.79 2.24
CA LEU A 36 -16.08 -7.89 2.39
C LEU A 36 -16.73 -6.50 2.34
N ARG A 37 -16.13 -5.51 3.01
CA ARG A 37 -16.61 -4.13 2.98
C ARG A 37 -16.55 -3.55 1.57
N ALA A 38 -15.44 -3.68 0.86
CA ALA A 38 -15.29 -3.16 -0.49
C ALA A 38 -16.27 -3.81 -1.48
N VAL A 39 -16.48 -5.13 -1.38
CA VAL A 39 -17.48 -5.85 -2.17
C VAL A 39 -18.90 -5.33 -1.86
N SER A 40 -19.23 -5.16 -0.58
CA SER A 40 -20.55 -4.62 -0.18
C SER A 40 -20.80 -3.21 -0.69
N GLN A 41 -19.73 -2.42 -0.87
CA GLN A 41 -19.79 -1.05 -1.39
C GLN A 41 -19.85 -1.00 -2.93
N GLY A 42 -19.61 -2.12 -3.63
CA GLY A 42 -19.64 -2.18 -5.09
C GLY A 42 -18.57 -1.31 -5.77
N VAL A 43 -17.40 -1.17 -5.15
CA VAL A 43 -16.31 -0.31 -5.66
C VAL A 43 -15.63 -0.91 -6.90
N SER A 44 -14.98 -0.06 -7.71
CA SER A 44 -14.15 -0.52 -8.82
C SER A 44 -12.93 -1.31 -8.32
N TYR A 45 -12.33 -2.14 -9.17
CA TYR A 45 -11.18 -2.96 -8.77
C TYR A 45 -9.98 -2.14 -8.26
N SER A 46 -9.72 -0.96 -8.85
CA SER A 46 -8.65 -0.08 -8.36
C SER A 46 -8.91 0.38 -6.93
N GLN A 47 -10.13 0.84 -6.64
CA GLN A 47 -10.55 1.24 -5.31
C GLN A 47 -10.55 0.07 -4.33
N PHE A 48 -11.00 -1.11 -4.76
CA PHE A 48 -10.93 -2.34 -3.97
C PHE A 48 -9.50 -2.63 -3.54
N ARG A 49 -8.54 -2.58 -4.48
CA ARG A 49 -7.12 -2.81 -4.19
C ARG A 49 -6.60 -1.82 -3.16
N ASP A 50 -6.93 -0.54 -3.32
CA ASP A 50 -6.48 0.51 -2.40
C ASP A 50 -7.08 0.33 -1.00
N LEU A 51 -8.35 -0.03 -0.89
CA LEU A 51 -9.02 -0.31 0.38
C LEU A 51 -8.42 -1.51 1.11
N VAL A 52 -8.14 -2.59 0.38
CA VAL A 52 -7.54 -3.80 0.98
C VAL A 52 -6.09 -3.54 1.38
N LEU A 53 -5.31 -2.85 0.54
CA LEU A 53 -3.91 -2.54 0.84
C LEU A 53 -3.79 -1.60 2.04
N SER A 54 -4.68 -0.60 2.15
CA SER A 54 -4.66 0.37 3.25
C SER A 54 -5.26 -0.14 4.57
N CYS A 55 -5.81 -1.35 4.62
CA CYS A 55 -6.51 -1.86 5.82
C CYS A 55 -5.62 -2.02 7.07
N HIS A 56 -4.30 -2.10 6.88
CA HIS A 56 -3.33 -2.24 7.96
C HIS A 56 -2.88 -0.89 8.56
N LEU A 57 -3.32 0.24 7.99
CA LEU A 57 -2.95 1.56 8.47
C LEU A 57 -3.64 1.85 9.81
N ASN A 58 -2.87 2.39 10.75
CA ASN A 58 -3.42 2.85 12.02
C ASN A 58 -3.98 4.27 11.87
N PRO A 59 -5.04 4.62 12.61
CA PRO A 59 -5.46 6.01 12.70
C PRO A 59 -4.30 6.86 13.24
N LEU A 60 -4.17 8.08 12.72
CA LEU A 60 -3.12 9.01 13.13
C LEU A 60 -3.16 9.22 14.66
N GLY A 61 -2.02 9.01 15.30
CA GLY A 61 -1.85 9.26 16.72
C GLY A 61 -1.93 10.75 17.05
N LYS A 62 -2.11 11.06 18.34
CA LYS A 62 -2.09 12.46 18.82
C LYS A 62 -0.74 13.14 18.56
N ASN A 63 0.33 12.34 18.54
CA ASN A 63 1.71 12.78 18.31
C ASN A 63 2.06 12.87 16.82
N ASP A 64 1.27 12.27 15.93
CA ASP A 64 1.48 12.30 14.48
C ASP A 64 0.91 13.58 13.85
N LYS A 65 0.24 14.41 14.66
CA LYS A 65 -0.17 15.74 14.25
C LYS A 65 1.09 16.60 14.21
N ASP A 66 1.64 16.80 13.01
CA ASP A 66 2.63 17.86 12.77
C ASP A 66 2.02 19.19 13.19
N GLY A 67 2.26 19.54 14.46
CA GLY A 67 1.82 20.75 15.12
C GLY A 67 2.65 21.94 14.68
N ALA A 68 2.93 22.06 13.37
CA ALA A 68 3.38 23.33 12.83
C ALA A 68 2.29 24.35 13.22
N PRO A 69 2.62 25.42 13.96
CA PRO A 69 1.63 26.43 14.30
C PRO A 69 1.05 26.95 12.97
N ARG A 70 -0.21 26.61 12.71
CA ARG A 70 -0.92 27.11 11.54
C ARG A 70 -1.04 28.62 11.75
N LYS A 71 -0.14 29.37 11.12
CA LYS A 71 -0.16 30.84 11.11
C LYS A 71 -1.36 31.40 10.36
N GLN A 72 -2.15 30.55 9.72
CA GLN A 72 -3.31 30.92 8.93
C GLN A 72 -4.54 30.20 9.50
N PRO A 73 -5.62 30.94 9.79
CA PRO A 73 -6.88 30.31 10.17
C PRO A 73 -7.35 29.40 9.03
N TRP A 74 -7.88 28.23 9.40
CA TRP A 74 -8.45 27.26 8.45
C TRP A 74 -9.59 27.85 7.62
N ASN A 75 -10.20 28.93 8.12
CA ASN A 75 -11.22 29.69 7.43
C ASN A 75 -10.86 31.18 7.43
N PRO A 76 -10.57 31.78 6.26
CA PRO A 76 -10.24 33.21 6.16
C PRO A 76 -11.43 34.13 6.46
N VAL A 77 -12.68 33.63 6.42
CA VAL A 77 -13.86 34.42 6.78
C VAL A 77 -14.31 34.23 8.23
N ALA A 78 -13.59 33.42 9.02
CA ALA A 78 -13.86 33.32 10.44
C ALA A 78 -13.42 34.63 11.10
N PRO A 79 -14.32 35.38 11.77
CA PRO A 79 -13.93 36.58 12.48
C PRO A 79 -12.93 36.18 13.56
N SER A 80 -11.73 36.78 13.53
CA SER A 80 -10.87 36.76 14.69
C SER A 80 -11.60 37.52 15.80
N ASN A 81 -11.57 37.02 17.04
CA ASN A 81 -12.12 37.70 18.22
C ASN A 81 -11.29 38.94 18.61
N HIS A 82 -10.82 39.71 17.63
CA HIS A 82 -10.25 41.03 17.85
C HIS A 82 -11.26 42.05 17.37
N ASP A 83 -11.57 42.96 18.28
CA ASP A 83 -12.62 43.94 18.18
C ASP A 83 -12.67 44.66 16.84
N THR A 84 -13.91 44.84 16.40
CA THR A 84 -14.35 45.61 15.24
C THR A 84 -13.58 46.92 15.09
N GLN A 85 -12.82 47.06 14.00
CA GLN A 85 -12.73 48.34 13.29
C GLN A 85 -12.86 48.10 11.79
N PHE A 86 -13.99 48.55 11.25
CA PHE A 86 -14.22 48.71 9.82
C PHE A 86 -13.14 49.61 9.23
N SER A 87 -12.46 49.16 8.19
CA SER A 87 -11.84 50.04 7.19
C SER A 87 -11.91 49.39 5.82
N GLN A 88 -12.26 50.22 4.85
CA GLN A 88 -12.72 49.94 3.49
C GLN A 88 -11.65 49.25 2.60
N PRO A 89 -12.05 48.64 1.46
CA PRO A 89 -11.16 47.83 0.64
C PRO A 89 -10.24 48.70 -0.24
N ALA A 90 -8.94 48.51 -0.11
CA ALA A 90 -7.96 49.02 -1.08
C ALA A 90 -7.79 48.00 -2.22
N SER A 91 -8.16 48.42 -3.43
CA SER A 91 -7.90 47.70 -4.67
C SER A 91 -6.39 47.57 -4.89
N THR A 92 -5.84 46.37 -4.70
CA THR A 92 -4.51 46.01 -5.20
C THR A 92 -4.66 44.89 -6.22
N SER A 93 -4.41 45.25 -7.48
CA SER A 93 -4.25 44.33 -8.60
C SER A 93 -2.98 43.49 -8.39
N THR A 94 -3.12 42.32 -7.76
CA THR A 94 -2.05 41.32 -7.69
C THR A 94 -2.18 40.36 -8.87
N SER A 95 -1.18 40.37 -9.74
CA SER A 95 -1.02 39.48 -10.88
C SER A 95 -0.92 38.01 -10.44
N LEU A 96 -1.63 37.13 -11.16
CA LEU A 96 -1.60 35.68 -10.99
C LEU A 96 -0.19 35.13 -11.30
N PRO A 97 0.39 34.24 -10.47
CA PRO A 97 1.56 33.49 -10.88
C PRO A 97 1.17 32.45 -11.94
N ARG A 98 1.96 32.44 -13.03
CA ARG A 98 1.81 31.57 -14.20
C ARG A 98 1.88 30.10 -13.81
N ARG A 99 0.90 29.30 -14.25
CA ARG A 99 0.88 27.84 -14.13
C ARG A 99 2.14 27.26 -14.82
N PRO A 100 2.89 26.32 -14.21
CA PRO A 100 3.97 25.64 -14.90
C PRO A 100 3.40 24.62 -15.91
N ASP A 101 4.08 24.51 -17.05
CA ASP A 101 3.67 23.72 -18.22
C ASP A 101 3.62 22.21 -17.93
N PRO A 102 2.57 21.48 -18.37
CA PRO A 102 2.36 20.07 -18.05
C PRO A 102 3.27 19.08 -18.81
N LEU A 103 4.19 19.55 -19.68
CA LEU A 103 4.94 18.68 -20.60
C LEU A 103 6.42 18.46 -20.24
N LYS A 104 6.86 18.83 -19.04
CA LYS A 104 8.23 18.52 -18.58
C LYS A 104 8.35 17.31 -17.64
N SER A 105 7.22 16.75 -17.18
CA SER A 105 7.21 15.56 -16.31
C SER A 105 7.34 14.23 -17.08
N LEU A 106 7.41 14.26 -18.41
CA LEU A 106 7.39 13.05 -19.23
C LEU A 106 8.76 12.39 -19.42
N LEU A 107 9.76 12.80 -18.64
CA LEU A 107 11.11 12.25 -18.73
C LEU A 107 11.79 12.31 -17.37
N GLN A 108 11.42 11.41 -16.45
CA GLN A 108 12.37 10.81 -15.50
C GLN A 108 11.70 9.65 -14.74
N ASP A 109 11.49 8.52 -15.39
CA ASP A 109 11.47 7.24 -14.67
C ASP A 109 12.28 6.20 -15.47
N PRO A 110 13.52 5.90 -15.06
CA PRO A 110 14.42 5.00 -15.79
C PRO A 110 14.11 3.50 -15.60
N PHE A 111 13.01 3.12 -14.95
CA PHE A 111 12.68 1.73 -14.63
C PHE A 111 11.42 1.16 -15.32
N GLU A 112 10.91 1.85 -16.34
CA GLU A 112 10.04 1.20 -17.32
C GLU A 112 10.90 0.42 -18.33
N ARG A 113 11.00 -0.90 -18.15
CA ARG A 113 10.98 -1.95 -19.20
C ARG A 113 11.47 -3.29 -18.65
N ARG A 114 10.55 -4.08 -18.13
CA ARG A 114 10.58 -5.53 -18.34
C ARG A 114 9.29 -5.91 -19.04
N THR A 115 9.37 -5.99 -20.36
CA THR A 115 8.30 -6.50 -21.21
C THR A 115 8.08 -7.98 -20.91
N LEU A 116 6.83 -8.44 -20.96
CA LEU A 116 6.43 -9.81 -20.65
C LEU A 116 7.14 -10.90 -21.48
N ALA A 117 7.83 -10.52 -22.56
CA ALA A 117 8.68 -11.42 -23.34
C ALA A 117 9.83 -12.02 -22.50
N GLU A 118 10.46 -11.25 -21.60
CA GLU A 118 11.56 -11.75 -20.75
C GLU A 118 11.07 -12.78 -19.71
N LYS A 119 9.80 -12.71 -19.32
CA LYS A 119 9.19 -13.62 -18.35
C LYS A 119 8.80 -14.99 -18.93
N LEU A 120 8.85 -15.14 -20.26
CA LEU A 120 8.59 -16.39 -20.96
C LEU A 120 9.87 -17.14 -21.38
N GLN A 121 11.06 -16.58 -21.16
CA GLN A 121 12.33 -17.28 -21.41
C GLN A 121 12.90 -18.00 -20.17
N VAL A 122 12.26 -17.90 -18.99
CA VAL A 122 12.67 -18.63 -17.78
C VAL A 122 11.64 -19.71 -17.43
N GLU A 123 11.27 -20.50 -18.43
CA GLU A 123 10.63 -21.81 -18.24
C GLU A 123 10.95 -22.70 -19.45
N GLN A 124 12.25 -22.92 -19.67
CA GLN A 124 12.71 -24.11 -20.38
C GLN A 124 13.64 -24.86 -19.45
N LEU A 125 13.03 -25.50 -18.45
CA LEU A 125 13.59 -26.63 -17.72
C LEU A 125 12.43 -27.22 -16.92
N ASP A 126 11.74 -28.18 -17.52
CA ASP A 126 11.35 -29.37 -16.77
C ASP A 126 11.49 -30.63 -17.64
N PRO A 127 11.87 -31.77 -17.03
CA PRO A 127 12.30 -32.98 -17.69
C PRO A 127 11.09 -33.90 -17.92
N ASP A 128 10.78 -34.20 -19.17
CA ASP A 128 10.22 -35.50 -19.53
C ASP A 128 10.25 -35.66 -21.05
N GLN A 129 11.18 -36.50 -21.52
CA GLN A 129 11.14 -36.95 -22.90
C GLN A 129 11.45 -38.46 -22.94
N PRO A 130 10.42 -39.32 -23.00
CA PRO A 130 10.58 -40.63 -23.61
C PRO A 130 10.49 -40.44 -25.13
N ASP A 131 11.67 -40.36 -25.77
CA ASP A 131 11.79 -40.53 -27.20
C ASP A 131 11.98 -42.03 -27.48
N LEU A 132 11.00 -42.68 -28.11
CA LEU A 132 11.21 -43.92 -28.86
C LEU A 132 10.06 -44.19 -29.82
N ARG A 133 10.14 -43.52 -30.97
CA ARG A 133 9.63 -44.10 -32.23
C ARG A 133 10.40 -45.40 -32.55
N ARG A 134 9.71 -46.54 -32.46
CA ARG A 134 9.94 -47.81 -33.19
C ARG A 134 8.91 -48.80 -32.61
N GLN A 135 7.96 -49.40 -33.33
CA GLN A 135 8.04 -50.01 -34.65
C GLN A 135 6.63 -50.07 -35.27
N GLN A 136 6.56 -49.84 -36.59
CA GLN A 136 5.56 -50.42 -37.46
C GLN A 136 5.88 -51.91 -37.62
N THR A 137 4.89 -52.78 -37.75
CA THR A 137 4.69 -53.78 -38.84
C THR A 137 3.85 -54.96 -38.33
N GLY A 138 2.87 -55.40 -39.15
CA GLY A 138 2.38 -56.79 -39.18
C GLY A 138 1.02 -57.02 -38.57
#